data_AF-A0A1Y2IPP2-F1
#
_entry.id   AF-A0A1Y2IPP2-F1
#
_cell.length_a   1.000
_cell.length_b   1.000
_cell.length_c   1.000
_cell.angle_alpha   90.00
_cell.angle_beta   90.00
_cell.angle_gamma   90.00
#
_symmetry.space_group_name_H-M   'P 1'
#
loop_
_entity.id
_entity.type
_entity.pdbx_description
1 polymer ?
#
loop_
_entity_poly.entity_id
_entity_poly.type
_entity_poly.pdbx_seq_one_letter_code
_entity_poly.pdbx_strand_id
1 'polypeptide(L)'
;MSPASSQTAAQRLAMSTALQSIASTSAVTPDGETCQNLPGGLSHEDLTNMAPVPDDLKLKPQLTTQLDLELRRTLLNIADYYSGSNDDADEDAHFDAATQLPRNIKVCVSSLAERKASLNEYREHILRLIDDINSAHPALEARLLTALETLPPQLRASRTAQAELLATTIETALLKLSLLRARAHRALYSFSLPPSSKPRSASADAPAHESRTVARAVANAYEALRARQRAQEEEMRELDGRLAAYEGVLGLVDGRADGRGAYARVVSDMARVKRETEECRRELIRLGWTEG
;
A
#
# COMPACT_ATOMS: atom_id res chain seq x y z
N MET A 1 11.26 -10.66 25.05
CA MET A 1 10.57 -9.41 25.43
C MET A 1 11.25 -8.89 26.68
N SER A 2 12.16 -7.92 26.54
CA SER A 2 13.03 -7.44 27.63
C SER A 2 12.55 -6.08 28.15
N PRO A 3 12.35 -5.91 29.48
CA PRO A 3 11.85 -4.66 30.07
C PRO A 3 12.92 -3.57 30.28
N ALA A 4 14.13 -3.70 29.74
CA ALA A 4 15.25 -2.79 30.03
C ALA A 4 15.20 -1.41 29.31
N SER A 5 14.25 -1.20 28.39
CA SER A 5 14.18 0.01 27.55
C SER A 5 13.41 1.18 28.19
N SER A 6 12.43 0.91 29.05
CA SER A 6 11.56 1.97 29.61
C SER A 6 12.22 2.79 30.71
N GLN A 7 13.19 2.22 31.44
CA GLN A 7 13.83 2.88 32.59
C GLN A 7 14.81 3.98 32.17
N THR A 8 15.44 3.85 30.99
CA THR A 8 16.38 4.84 30.46
C THR A 8 15.68 6.03 29.83
N ALA A 9 14.47 5.86 29.29
CA ALA A 9 13.67 6.96 28.75
C ALA A 9 13.17 7.90 29.88
N ALA A 10 12.70 7.33 30.99
CA ALA A 10 12.23 8.12 32.15
C ALA A 10 13.37 8.91 32.82
N GLN A 11 14.55 8.31 32.99
CA GLN A 11 15.72 9.00 33.54
C GLN A 11 16.22 10.15 32.64
N ARG A 12 16.17 9.98 31.32
CA ARG A 12 16.56 11.04 30.37
C ARG A 12 15.58 12.21 30.38
N LEU A 13 14.28 11.95 30.55
CA LEU A 13 13.25 12.99 30.65
C LEU A 13 13.35 13.77 31.98
N ALA A 14 13.69 13.09 33.08
CA ALA A 14 13.94 13.73 34.38
C ALA A 14 15.21 14.60 34.39
N MET A 15 16.30 14.14 33.74
CA MET A 15 17.51 14.97 33.61
C MET A 15 17.30 16.17 32.67
N SER A 16 16.54 15.99 31.58
CA SER A 16 16.20 17.10 30.67
C SER A 16 15.38 18.18 31.36
N THR A 17 14.39 17.79 32.16
CA THR A 17 13.54 18.74 32.90
C THR A 17 14.30 19.46 34.02
N ALA A 18 15.22 18.77 34.71
CA ALA A 18 16.10 19.41 35.69
C ALA A 18 17.03 20.47 35.05
N LEU A 19 17.61 20.18 33.88
CA LEU A 19 18.47 21.13 33.17
C LEU A 19 17.68 22.31 32.58
N GLN A 20 16.44 22.08 32.17
CA GLN A 20 15.56 23.15 31.69
C GLN A 20 15.09 24.05 32.84
N SER A 21 14.86 23.50 34.04
CA SER A 21 14.56 24.28 35.25
C SER A 21 15.71 25.19 35.67
N ILE A 22 16.97 24.78 35.46
CA ILE A 22 18.15 25.60 35.78
C ILE A 22 18.37 26.69 34.72
N ALA A 23 18.00 26.44 33.47
CA ALA A 23 18.09 27.42 32.39
C ALA A 23 16.95 28.47 32.43
N SER A 24 15.82 28.17 33.07
CA SER A 24 14.64 29.04 33.13
C SER A 24 14.49 29.85 34.41
N THR A 25 15.41 29.76 35.37
CA THR A 25 15.45 30.64 36.54
C THR A 25 16.07 32.00 36.22
N SER A 26 15.51 32.71 35.25
CA SER A 26 15.55 34.17 35.19
C SER A 26 14.31 34.68 35.94
N ALA A 27 14.46 34.87 37.25
CA ALA A 27 13.42 35.46 38.07
C ALA A 27 13.17 36.91 37.63
N VAL A 28 12.04 37.15 36.98
CA VAL A 28 11.51 38.50 36.78
C VAL A 28 10.89 38.94 38.10
N THR A 29 11.55 39.83 38.81
CA THR A 29 10.94 40.58 39.91
C THR A 29 9.92 41.58 39.34
N PRO A 30 8.82 41.87 40.05
CA PRO A 30 7.72 42.72 39.56
C PRO A 30 8.09 44.20 39.35
N ASP A 31 9.33 44.61 39.62
CA ASP A 31 9.75 46.02 39.57
C ASP A 31 10.55 46.41 38.31
N GLY A 32 10.64 45.54 37.30
CA GLY A 32 11.12 45.93 35.96
C GLY A 32 12.62 46.22 35.84
N GLU A 33 13.41 46.01 36.91
CA GLU A 33 14.86 46.06 36.85
C GLU A 33 15.43 44.69 36.49
N THR A 34 16.01 44.57 35.29
CA THR A 34 16.73 43.37 34.87
C THR A 34 18.04 43.25 35.66
N CYS A 35 18.02 42.58 36.81
CA CYS A 35 19.25 42.15 37.47
C CYS A 35 19.98 41.17 36.55
N GLN A 36 21.14 41.57 36.03
CA GLN A 36 22.05 40.69 35.30
C GLN A 36 22.66 39.69 36.27
N ASN A 37 21.89 38.68 36.64
CA ASN A 37 22.35 37.61 37.52
C ASN A 37 23.35 36.75 36.75
N LEU A 38 24.56 36.65 37.29
CA LEU A 38 25.58 35.75 36.78
C LEU A 38 25.13 34.29 36.97
N PRO A 39 25.60 33.35 36.12
CA PRO A 39 25.26 31.94 36.27
C PRO A 39 25.66 31.44 37.67
N GLY A 40 24.68 30.93 38.43
CA GLY A 40 24.84 30.52 39.83
C GLY A 40 24.04 31.33 40.85
N GLY A 41 23.28 32.34 40.43
CA GLY A 41 22.39 33.11 41.32
C GLY A 41 23.11 34.14 42.20
N LEU A 42 24.38 34.43 41.90
CA LEU A 42 25.16 35.47 42.56
C LEU A 42 24.84 36.82 41.92
N SER A 43 24.44 37.79 42.73
CA SER A 43 24.28 39.16 42.27
C SER A 43 25.65 39.84 42.12
N HIS A 44 25.73 40.87 41.29
CA HIS A 44 26.96 41.67 41.15
C HIS A 44 27.35 42.34 42.48
N GLU A 45 26.37 42.62 43.34
CA GLU A 45 26.58 43.17 44.69
C GLU A 45 27.19 42.14 45.66
N ASP A 46 26.83 40.86 45.53
CA ASP A 46 27.42 39.79 46.34
C ASP A 46 28.91 39.59 46.03
N LEU A 47 29.31 39.75 44.77
CA LEU A 47 30.73 39.68 44.37
C LEU A 47 31.54 40.85 44.95
N THR A 48 30.98 42.05 44.99
CA THR A 48 31.64 43.21 45.60
C THR A 48 31.71 43.11 47.13
N ASN A 49 30.70 42.50 47.76
CA ASN A 49 30.64 42.38 49.22
C ASN A 49 31.49 41.22 49.78
N MET A 50 31.74 40.17 48.98
CA MET A 50 32.61 39.05 49.37
C MET A 50 34.11 39.38 49.25
N ALA A 51 34.48 40.50 48.63
CA ALA A 51 35.87 40.86 48.41
C ALA A 51 36.15 42.37 48.62
N PRO A 52 36.12 42.89 49.86
CA PRO A 52 36.92 44.05 50.17
C PRO A 52 38.38 43.60 50.20
N VAL A 53 39.03 43.54 49.03
CA VAL A 53 40.48 43.38 48.95
C VAL A 53 41.08 44.69 49.47
N PRO A 54 41.86 44.70 50.55
CA PRO A 54 42.58 45.90 50.97
C PRO A 54 43.53 46.32 49.85
N ASP A 55 43.46 47.58 49.42
CA ASP A 55 44.29 48.15 48.33
C ASP A 55 45.82 48.03 48.57
N ASP A 56 46.24 47.63 49.78
CA ASP A 56 47.64 47.44 50.18
C ASP A 56 48.19 46.02 50.01
N LEU A 57 47.38 45.03 49.61
CA LEU A 57 47.86 43.69 49.25
C LEU A 57 48.32 43.64 47.79
N LYS A 58 49.39 44.39 47.49
CA LYS A 58 50.14 44.19 46.24
C LYS A 58 50.69 42.77 46.27
N LEU A 59 50.06 41.87 45.50
CA LEU A 59 50.58 40.51 45.32
C LEU A 59 52.06 40.60 44.97
N LYS A 60 52.89 39.82 45.68
CA LYS A 60 54.32 39.76 45.39
C LYS A 60 54.49 39.44 43.89
N PRO A 61 55.40 40.13 43.18
CA PRO A 61 55.55 39.96 41.73
C PRO A 61 55.92 38.52 41.33
N GLN A 62 56.49 37.74 42.25
CA GLN A 62 56.77 36.32 42.05
C GLN A 62 55.52 35.43 42.06
N LEU A 63 54.50 35.81 42.84
CA LEU A 63 53.26 35.05 42.93
C LEU A 63 52.37 35.34 41.72
N THR A 64 52.41 36.58 41.20
CA THR A 64 51.72 36.93 39.95
C THR A 64 52.30 36.20 38.75
N THR A 65 53.63 36.01 38.67
CA THR A 65 54.23 35.25 37.56
C THR A 65 53.94 33.76 37.66
N GLN A 66 53.97 33.17 38.86
CA GLN A 66 53.57 31.77 39.06
C GLN A 66 52.10 31.54 38.69
N LEU A 67 51.22 32.46 39.08
CA LEU A 67 49.80 32.36 38.80
C LEU A 67 49.51 32.54 37.30
N ASP A 68 50.21 33.44 36.60
CA ASP A 68 50.13 33.56 35.14
C ASP A 68 50.61 32.27 34.44
N LEU A 69 51.71 31.66 34.90
CA LEU A 69 52.19 30.39 34.34
C LEU A 69 51.20 29.23 34.53
N GLU A 70 50.62 29.07 35.72
CA GLU A 70 49.62 28.04 35.98
C GLU A 70 48.32 28.29 35.20
N LEU A 71 47.90 29.55 35.07
CA LEU A 71 46.75 29.91 34.23
C LEU A 71 47.01 29.61 32.75
N ARG A 72 48.19 29.94 32.23
CA ARG A 72 48.57 29.60 30.85
C ARG A 72 48.59 28.09 30.63
N ARG A 73 49.19 27.35 31.56
CA ARG A 73 49.27 25.88 31.50
C ARG A 73 47.89 25.24 31.53
N THR A 74 46.99 25.70 32.39
CA THR A 74 45.62 25.18 32.46
C THR A 74 44.82 25.54 31.21
N LEU A 75 44.97 26.75 30.66
CA LEU A 75 44.34 27.14 29.40
C LEU A 75 44.84 26.32 28.21
N LEU A 76 46.15 26.05 28.12
CA LEU A 76 46.72 25.18 27.09
C LEU A 76 46.19 23.75 27.23
N ASN A 77 46.25 23.15 28.43
CA ASN A 77 45.68 21.81 28.65
C ASN A 77 44.20 21.71 28.26
N ILE A 78 43.40 22.76 28.52
CA ILE A 78 41.99 22.81 28.12
C ILE A 78 41.90 22.91 26.60
N ALA A 79 42.71 23.76 25.97
CA ALA A 79 42.73 23.90 24.51
C ALA A 79 43.12 22.59 23.82
N ASP A 80 44.14 21.87 24.31
CA ASP A 80 44.61 20.58 23.80
C ASP A 80 43.50 19.53 23.82
N TYR A 81 42.72 19.51 24.90
CA TYR A 81 41.59 18.59 25.04
C TYR A 81 40.50 18.84 24.00
N TYR A 82 40.23 20.10 23.64
CA TYR A 82 39.20 20.46 22.67
C TYR A 82 39.69 20.50 21.21
N SER A 83 40.99 20.75 20.97
CA SER A 83 41.58 20.79 19.64
C SER A 83 41.87 19.40 19.06
N GLY A 84 41.93 18.37 19.92
CA GLY A 84 42.20 17.01 19.48
C GLY A 84 43.61 16.86 18.91
N SER A 85 44.62 17.27 19.68
CA SER A 85 46.03 16.84 19.57
C SER A 85 46.64 16.88 18.15
N ASN A 86 47.12 18.04 17.73
CA ASN A 86 48.22 18.13 16.78
C ASN A 86 49.43 18.73 17.53
N ASP A 87 50.37 17.88 17.94
CA ASP A 87 51.57 18.24 18.73
C ASP A 87 52.60 19.12 17.97
N ASP A 88 52.31 19.53 16.73
CA ASP A 88 53.25 20.23 15.85
C ASP A 88 53.00 21.74 15.72
N ALA A 89 52.10 22.33 16.52
CA ALA A 89 51.79 23.76 16.46
C ALA A 89 52.63 24.58 17.46
N ASP A 90 53.16 25.73 17.01
CA ASP A 90 53.90 26.68 17.86
C ASP A 90 53.08 27.05 19.12
N GLU A 91 53.72 27.01 20.30
CA GLU A 91 53.07 27.25 21.62
C GLU A 91 52.29 28.58 21.66
N ASP A 92 52.80 29.62 20.99
CA ASP A 92 52.14 30.92 20.88
C ASP A 92 50.86 30.86 20.04
N ALA A 93 50.85 30.09 18.93
CA ALA A 93 49.66 29.85 18.13
C ALA A 93 48.63 29.00 18.90
N HIS A 94 49.10 28.09 19.75
CA HIS A 94 48.25 27.28 20.61
C HIS A 94 47.61 28.09 21.73
N PHE A 95 48.33 29.05 22.29
CA PHE A 95 47.81 30.00 23.27
C PHE A 95 46.78 30.96 22.65
N ASP A 96 47.03 31.46 21.44
CA ASP A 96 46.05 32.27 20.70
C ASP A 96 44.78 31.46 20.38
N ALA A 97 44.91 30.18 20.04
CA ALA A 97 43.76 29.28 19.90
C ALA A 97 43.00 29.07 21.22
N ALA A 98 43.72 28.92 22.34
CA ALA A 98 43.15 28.78 23.68
C ALA A 98 42.35 30.02 24.11
N THR A 99 42.85 31.22 23.82
CA THR A 99 42.15 32.47 24.14
C THR A 99 40.93 32.71 23.25
N GLN A 100 40.92 32.16 22.03
CA GLN A 100 39.77 32.20 21.11
C GLN A 100 38.73 31.10 21.39
N LEU A 101 39.10 30.04 22.13
CA LEU A 101 38.23 28.90 22.45
C LEU A 101 36.86 29.30 23.01
N PRO A 102 36.72 30.25 23.97
CA PRO A 102 35.41 30.66 24.48
C PRO A 102 34.50 31.26 23.40
N ARG A 103 35.07 31.99 22.43
CA ARG A 103 34.31 32.54 21.30
C ARG A 103 33.86 31.42 20.36
N ASN A 104 34.75 30.48 20.06
CA ASN A 104 34.45 29.34 19.21
C ASN A 104 33.37 28.44 19.83
N ILE A 105 33.43 28.20 21.14
CA ILE A 105 32.38 27.49 21.89
C ILE A 105 31.05 28.23 21.76
N LYS A 106 31.02 29.56 21.93
CA LYS A 106 29.79 30.35 21.77
C LYS A 106 29.19 30.23 20.37
N VAL A 107 30.02 30.31 19.33
CA VAL A 107 29.58 30.13 17.92
C VAL A 107 29.08 28.70 17.67
N CYS A 108 29.74 27.70 18.23
CA CYS A 108 29.31 26.32 18.12
C CYS A 108 27.95 26.10 18.81
N VAL A 109 27.77 26.66 20.02
CA VAL A 109 26.51 26.59 20.77
C VAL A 109 25.37 27.29 20.02
N SER A 110 25.61 28.47 19.43
CA SER A 110 24.58 29.17 18.65
C SER A 110 24.21 28.37 17.39
N SER A 111 25.19 27.82 16.66
CA SER A 111 24.93 26.96 15.51
C SER A 111 24.16 25.69 15.88
N LEU A 112 24.46 25.10 17.04
CA LEU A 112 23.74 23.93 17.55
C LEU A 112 22.29 24.30 17.92
N ALA A 113 22.06 25.49 18.50
CA ALA A 113 20.72 25.99 18.80
C ALA A 113 19.90 26.21 17.52
N GLU A 114 20.48 26.80 16.49
CA GLU A 114 19.84 26.98 15.17
C GLU A 114 19.46 25.63 14.53
N ARG A 115 20.39 24.66 14.54
CA ARG A 115 20.13 23.30 14.03
C ARG A 115 19.03 22.59 14.82
N LYS A 116 18.96 22.80 16.13
CA LYS A 116 17.87 22.24 16.96
C LYS A 116 16.54 22.89 16.62
N ALA A 117 16.51 24.20 16.39
CA ALA A 117 15.31 24.90 15.97
C ALA A 117 14.79 24.36 14.63
N SER A 118 15.66 24.23 13.62
CA SER A 118 15.25 23.67 12.32
C SER A 118 14.80 22.21 12.41
N LEU A 119 15.46 21.37 13.22
CA LEU A 119 15.00 20.00 13.47
C LEU A 119 13.62 19.95 14.13
N ASN A 120 13.32 20.87 15.04
CA ASN A 120 12.01 20.97 15.66
C ASN A 120 10.94 21.40 14.64
N GLU A 121 11.25 22.38 13.78
CA GLU A 121 10.36 22.78 12.68
C GLU A 121 10.06 21.61 11.73
N TYR A 122 11.08 20.85 11.32
CA TYR A 122 10.89 19.65 10.50
C TYR A 122 10.06 18.59 11.20
N ARG A 123 10.29 18.38 12.50
CA ARG A 123 9.50 17.45 13.30
C ARG A 123 8.03 17.86 13.35
N GLU A 124 7.74 19.13 13.60
CA GLU A 124 6.38 19.65 13.60
C GLU A 124 5.72 19.49 12.22
N HIS A 125 6.46 19.77 11.16
CA HIS A 125 5.97 19.59 9.80
C HIS A 125 5.62 18.13 9.50
N ILE A 126 6.48 17.18 9.89
CA ILE A 126 6.22 15.74 9.74
C ILE A 126 4.99 15.32 10.54
N LEU A 127 4.82 15.82 11.77
CA LEU A 127 3.65 15.50 12.58
C LEU A 127 2.36 16.00 11.93
N ARG A 128 2.35 17.24 11.39
CA ARG A 128 1.20 17.76 10.63
C ARG A 128 0.89 16.93 9.41
N LEU A 129 1.90 16.52 8.64
CA LEU A 129 1.74 15.62 7.49
C LEU A 129 1.14 14.28 7.88
N ILE A 130 1.57 13.70 9.00
CA ILE A 130 1.01 12.45 9.52
C ILE A 130 -0.48 12.64 9.88
N ASP A 131 -0.83 13.74 10.54
CA ASP A 131 -2.22 14.04 10.89
C ASP A 131 -3.10 14.29 9.64
N ASP A 132 -2.55 14.97 8.63
CA ASP A 132 -3.21 15.19 7.34
C ASP A 132 -3.44 13.86 6.61
N ILE A 133 -2.46 12.96 6.58
CA ILE A 133 -2.60 11.63 5.97
C ILE A 133 -3.64 10.79 6.73
N ASN A 134 -3.55 10.79 8.06
CA ASN A 134 -4.44 10.03 8.94
C ASN A 134 -5.90 10.51 8.84
N SER A 135 -6.13 11.79 8.55
CA SER A 135 -7.47 12.34 8.34
C SER A 135 -7.96 12.19 6.89
N ALA A 136 -7.07 12.31 5.91
CA ALA A 136 -7.42 12.17 4.49
C ALA A 136 -7.80 10.73 4.12
N HIS A 137 -7.12 9.72 4.66
CA HIS A 137 -7.39 8.31 4.36
C HIS A 137 -8.85 7.91 4.64
N PRO A 138 -9.39 8.06 5.87
CA PRO A 138 -10.78 7.69 6.16
C PRO A 138 -11.79 8.54 5.36
N ALA A 139 -11.47 9.80 5.07
CA ALA A 139 -12.33 10.65 4.24
C ALA A 139 -12.41 10.15 2.79
N LEU A 140 -11.29 9.71 2.22
CA LEU A 140 -11.24 9.11 0.88
C LEU A 140 -11.97 7.77 0.84
N GLU A 141 -11.79 6.94 1.86
CA GLU A 141 -12.50 5.65 1.97
C GLU A 141 -14.02 5.85 2.07
N ALA A 142 -14.48 6.78 2.90
CA ALA A 142 -15.89 7.13 2.99
C ALA A 142 -16.45 7.67 1.66
N ARG A 143 -15.68 8.51 0.95
CA ARG A 143 -16.05 9.00 -0.41
C ARG A 143 -16.11 7.87 -1.43
N LEU A 144 -15.22 6.88 -1.34
CA LEU A 144 -15.22 5.73 -2.22
C LEU A 144 -16.43 4.83 -1.94
N LEU A 145 -16.75 4.56 -0.67
CA LEU A 145 -17.92 3.78 -0.30
C LEU A 145 -19.21 4.44 -0.77
N THR A 146 -19.36 5.75 -0.53
CA THR A 146 -20.53 6.51 -1.02
C THR A 146 -20.59 6.52 -2.55
N ALA A 147 -19.47 6.73 -3.26
CA ALA A 147 -19.43 6.62 -4.71
C ALA A 147 -19.85 5.22 -5.20
N LEU A 148 -19.39 4.17 -4.52
CA LEU A 148 -19.82 2.79 -4.82
C LEU A 148 -21.31 2.61 -4.55
N GLU A 149 -21.88 3.17 -3.49
CA GLU A 149 -23.31 3.06 -3.15
C GLU A 149 -24.21 3.83 -4.13
N THR A 150 -23.76 4.99 -4.61
CA THR A 150 -24.48 5.78 -5.62
C THR A 150 -24.42 5.17 -7.02
N LEU A 151 -23.53 4.20 -7.24
CA LEU A 151 -23.41 3.49 -8.51
C LEU A 151 -24.69 2.67 -8.76
N PRO A 152 -25.34 2.81 -9.94
CA PRO A 152 -26.57 2.11 -10.25
C PRO A 152 -26.48 0.61 -9.95
N PRO A 153 -27.48 0.01 -9.28
CA PRO A 153 -27.45 -1.41 -8.92
C PRO A 153 -27.31 -2.32 -10.15
N GLN A 154 -27.75 -1.84 -11.32
CA GLN A 154 -27.61 -2.51 -12.61
C GLN A 154 -26.14 -2.74 -13.02
N LEU A 155 -25.25 -1.77 -12.73
CA LEU A 155 -23.81 -1.90 -13.01
C LEU A 155 -23.12 -2.83 -12.00
N ARG A 156 -23.60 -2.87 -10.76
CA ARG A 156 -23.12 -3.86 -9.78
C ARG A 156 -23.53 -5.26 -10.19
N ALA A 157 -24.81 -5.46 -10.54
CA ALA A 157 -25.33 -6.75 -10.99
C ALA A 157 -24.63 -7.28 -12.26
N SER A 158 -24.30 -6.40 -13.22
CA SER A 158 -23.56 -6.83 -14.41
C SER A 158 -22.12 -7.23 -14.09
N ARG A 159 -21.43 -6.50 -13.21
CA ARG A 159 -20.08 -6.85 -12.75
C ARG A 159 -20.05 -8.17 -11.97
N THR A 160 -21.02 -8.40 -11.08
CA THR A 160 -21.09 -9.66 -10.33
C THR A 160 -21.41 -10.82 -11.27
N ALA A 161 -22.37 -10.66 -12.19
CA ALA A 161 -22.68 -11.68 -13.19
C ALA A 161 -21.47 -11.99 -14.11
N GLN A 162 -20.69 -10.98 -14.48
CA GLN A 162 -19.43 -11.19 -15.24
C GLN A 162 -18.39 -11.94 -14.41
N ALA A 163 -18.23 -11.61 -13.13
CA ALA A 163 -17.30 -12.31 -12.25
C ALA A 163 -17.72 -13.78 -12.04
N GLU A 164 -19.01 -14.05 -11.86
CA GLU A 164 -19.57 -15.41 -11.77
C GLU A 164 -19.40 -16.18 -13.08
N LEU A 165 -19.61 -15.54 -14.23
CA LEU A 165 -19.34 -16.14 -15.54
C LEU A 165 -17.85 -16.50 -15.67
N LEU A 166 -16.94 -15.62 -15.27
CA LEU A 166 -15.51 -15.90 -15.30
C LEU A 166 -15.13 -17.05 -14.35
N ALA A 167 -15.70 -17.09 -13.14
CA ALA A 167 -15.47 -18.19 -12.21
C ALA A 167 -15.96 -19.54 -12.79
N THR A 168 -17.20 -19.59 -13.29
CA THR A 168 -17.78 -20.80 -13.89
C THR A 168 -17.00 -21.23 -15.14
N THR A 169 -16.52 -20.31 -15.97
CA THR A 169 -15.67 -20.64 -17.12
C THR A 169 -14.32 -21.23 -16.70
N ILE A 170 -13.69 -20.72 -15.65
CA ILE A 170 -12.45 -21.29 -15.10
C ILE A 170 -12.71 -22.70 -14.55
N GLU A 171 -13.76 -22.88 -13.76
CA GLU A 171 -14.13 -24.19 -13.20
C GLU A 171 -14.41 -25.22 -14.30
N THR A 172 -15.19 -24.84 -15.31
CA THR A 172 -15.49 -25.73 -16.45
C THR A 172 -14.24 -26.05 -17.27
N ALA A 173 -13.31 -25.10 -17.44
CA ALA A 173 -12.02 -25.36 -18.08
C ALA A 173 -11.16 -26.35 -17.27
N LEU A 174 -11.12 -26.20 -15.94
CA LEU A 174 -10.41 -27.14 -15.06
C LEU A 174 -11.03 -28.54 -15.09
N LEU A 175 -12.36 -28.65 -15.10
CA LEU A 175 -13.07 -29.93 -15.26
C LEU A 175 -12.78 -30.57 -16.64
N LYS A 176 -12.71 -29.77 -17.70
CA LYS A 176 -12.30 -30.26 -19.03
C LYS A 176 -10.87 -30.79 -19.02
N LEU A 177 -9.93 -30.06 -18.41
CA LEU A 177 -8.53 -30.48 -18.28
C LEU A 177 -8.38 -31.75 -17.44
N SER A 178 -9.10 -31.87 -16.32
CA SER A 178 -9.07 -33.08 -15.49
C SER A 178 -9.62 -34.29 -16.24
N LEU A 179 -10.68 -34.11 -17.03
CA LEU A 179 -11.24 -35.17 -17.87
C LEU A 179 -10.29 -35.57 -18.99
N LEU A 180 -9.63 -34.62 -19.65
CA LEU A 180 -8.60 -34.91 -20.65
C LEU A 180 -7.42 -35.67 -20.04
N ARG A 181 -6.97 -35.26 -18.84
CA ARG A 181 -5.93 -35.95 -18.09
C ARG A 181 -6.35 -37.39 -17.75
N ALA A 182 -7.57 -37.59 -17.25
CA ALA A 182 -8.09 -38.93 -16.94
C ALA A 182 -8.20 -39.81 -18.19
N ARG A 183 -8.63 -39.26 -19.32
CA ARG A 183 -8.69 -39.97 -20.61
C ARG A 183 -7.30 -40.32 -21.14
N ALA A 184 -6.35 -39.40 -21.09
CA ALA A 184 -4.96 -39.66 -21.48
C ALA A 184 -4.35 -40.75 -20.60
N HIS A 185 -4.55 -40.66 -19.28
CA HIS A 185 -4.10 -41.68 -18.34
C HIS A 185 -4.73 -43.04 -18.65
N ARG A 186 -6.04 -43.10 -18.91
CA ARG A 186 -6.69 -44.34 -19.34
C ARG A 186 -6.10 -44.84 -20.66
N ALA A 187 -5.96 -44.00 -21.68
CA ALA A 187 -5.41 -44.43 -22.98
C ALA A 187 -3.99 -45.00 -22.87
N LEU A 188 -3.13 -44.37 -22.05
CA LEU A 188 -1.74 -44.79 -21.86
C LEU A 188 -1.62 -46.03 -20.99
N TYR A 189 -2.35 -46.11 -19.87
CA TYR A 189 -2.18 -47.16 -18.86
C TYR A 189 -3.19 -48.31 -18.95
N SER A 190 -4.34 -48.14 -19.61
CA SER A 190 -5.27 -49.27 -19.87
C SER A 190 -4.86 -50.12 -21.06
N PHE A 191 -3.83 -49.72 -21.82
CA PHE A 191 -3.21 -50.56 -22.85
C PHE A 191 -2.20 -51.56 -22.26
N SER A 192 -1.67 -51.29 -21.07
CA SER A 192 -0.82 -52.23 -20.35
C SER A 192 -1.66 -52.99 -19.34
N LEU A 193 -2.42 -54.00 -19.80
CA LEU A 193 -2.82 -55.20 -19.04
C LEU A 193 -3.86 -56.02 -19.84
N PRO A 194 -3.43 -57.11 -20.49
CA PRO A 194 -3.99 -58.41 -20.20
C PRO A 194 -3.12 -59.05 -19.11
N PRO A 195 -3.59 -59.18 -17.86
CA PRO A 195 -2.99 -60.12 -16.95
C PRO A 195 -3.38 -61.52 -17.43
N SER A 196 -2.40 -62.40 -17.60
CA SER A 196 -2.61 -63.85 -17.68
C SER A 196 -3.35 -64.39 -18.92
N SER A 197 -2.61 -64.58 -20.01
CA SER A 197 -2.54 -65.92 -20.59
C SER A 197 -1.13 -66.45 -20.37
N LYS A 198 -0.98 -67.37 -19.43
CA LYS A 198 0.23 -68.20 -19.24
C LYS A 198 0.91 -68.50 -20.60
N PRO A 199 2.23 -68.28 -20.77
CA PRO A 199 2.95 -68.93 -21.84
C PRO A 199 3.08 -70.39 -21.43
N ARG A 200 2.13 -71.23 -21.81
CA ARG A 200 2.26 -72.68 -21.64
C ARG A 200 2.37 -73.29 -23.02
N SER A 201 3.54 -73.89 -23.23
CA SER A 201 4.01 -74.70 -24.37
C SER A 201 4.15 -74.01 -25.74
N ALA A 202 5.39 -73.58 -26.00
CA ALA A 202 6.24 -74.10 -27.07
C ALA A 202 5.58 -74.39 -28.44
N SER A 203 5.74 -73.42 -29.36
CA SER A 203 6.14 -73.70 -30.75
C SER A 203 7.05 -72.56 -31.19
N ALA A 204 8.28 -72.88 -31.59
CA ALA A 204 9.39 -71.94 -31.74
C ALA A 204 9.36 -71.05 -33.00
N ASP A 205 8.31 -71.12 -33.83
CA ASP A 205 8.28 -70.50 -35.15
C ASP A 205 7.12 -69.51 -35.35
N ALA A 206 6.82 -68.70 -34.33
CA ALA A 206 5.92 -67.55 -34.49
C ALA A 206 6.74 -66.25 -34.42
N PRO A 207 6.68 -65.37 -35.44
CA PRO A 207 7.46 -64.15 -35.46
C PRO A 207 7.06 -63.28 -34.27
N ALA A 208 8.10 -62.70 -33.65
CA ALA A 208 8.09 -61.73 -32.58
C ALA A 208 6.70 -61.16 -32.26
N HIS A 209 6.21 -61.44 -31.05
CA HIS A 209 5.23 -60.58 -30.41
C HIS A 209 5.82 -59.18 -30.30
N GLU A 210 5.65 -58.39 -31.36
CA GLU A 210 5.90 -56.97 -31.38
C GLU A 210 5.03 -56.38 -30.28
N SER A 211 5.69 -56.14 -29.15
CA SER A 211 5.25 -55.26 -28.09
C SER A 211 4.33 -54.21 -28.69
N ARG A 212 3.04 -54.28 -28.38
CA ARG A 212 2.06 -53.22 -28.69
C ARG A 212 2.58 -51.96 -28.02
N THR A 213 3.44 -51.25 -28.74
CA THR A 213 4.18 -50.11 -28.23
C THR A 213 3.20 -49.01 -27.94
N VAL A 214 3.43 -48.29 -26.84
CA VAL A 214 2.63 -47.12 -26.44
C VAL A 214 2.44 -46.15 -27.62
N ALA A 215 3.44 -46.03 -28.50
CA ALA A 215 3.35 -45.27 -29.75
C ALA A 215 2.19 -45.69 -30.67
N ARG A 216 1.95 -46.99 -30.86
CA ARG A 216 0.83 -47.50 -31.68
C ARG A 216 -0.52 -47.27 -30.99
N ALA A 217 -0.57 -47.39 -29.67
CA ALA A 217 -1.77 -47.06 -28.89
C ALA A 217 -2.11 -45.55 -28.98
N VAL A 218 -1.10 -44.69 -28.89
CA VAL A 218 -1.26 -43.23 -29.05
C VAL A 218 -1.71 -42.89 -30.48
N ALA A 219 -1.13 -43.52 -31.51
CA ALA A 219 -1.55 -43.33 -32.89
C ALA A 219 -3.03 -43.72 -33.09
N ASN A 220 -3.44 -44.90 -32.62
CA ASN A 220 -4.83 -45.36 -32.70
C ASN A 220 -5.79 -44.44 -31.93
N ALA A 221 -5.39 -43.97 -30.73
CA ALA A 221 -6.19 -43.05 -29.94
C ALA A 221 -6.36 -41.68 -30.64
N TYR A 222 -5.29 -41.19 -31.28
CA TYR A 222 -5.32 -39.96 -32.06
C TYR A 222 -6.24 -40.09 -33.28
N GLU A 223 -6.16 -41.22 -34.00
CA GLU A 223 -7.05 -41.50 -35.14
C GLU A 223 -8.53 -41.59 -34.70
N ALA A 224 -8.81 -42.26 -33.58
CA ALA A 224 -10.16 -42.33 -33.02
C ALA A 224 -10.68 -40.94 -32.62
N LEU A 225 -9.82 -40.09 -32.06
CA LEU A 225 -10.17 -38.72 -31.66
C LEU A 225 -10.43 -37.84 -32.90
N ARG A 226 -9.62 -37.98 -33.95
CA ARG A 226 -9.82 -37.35 -35.27
C ARG A 226 -11.11 -37.81 -35.95
N ALA A 227 -11.47 -39.08 -35.84
CA ALA A 227 -12.73 -39.59 -36.38
C ALA A 227 -13.93 -38.99 -35.65
N ARG A 228 -13.87 -38.94 -34.32
CA ARG A 228 -14.92 -38.32 -33.50
C ARG A 228 -15.05 -36.82 -33.76
N GLN A 229 -13.93 -36.11 -33.92
CA GLN A 229 -13.96 -34.69 -34.27
C GLN A 229 -14.70 -34.44 -35.59
N ARG A 230 -14.42 -35.24 -36.62
CA ARG A 230 -15.13 -35.15 -37.91
C ARG A 230 -16.63 -35.40 -37.77
N ALA A 231 -17.02 -36.43 -37.01
CA ALA A 231 -18.43 -36.70 -36.74
C ALA A 231 -19.12 -35.52 -36.02
N GLN A 232 -18.44 -34.86 -35.07
CA GLN A 232 -18.98 -33.67 -34.40
C GLN A 232 -19.09 -32.46 -35.34
N GLU A 233 -18.14 -32.27 -36.25
CA GLU A 233 -18.20 -31.21 -37.26
C GLU A 233 -19.35 -31.43 -38.25
N GLU A 234 -19.66 -32.69 -38.59
CA GLU A 234 -20.84 -33.06 -39.39
C GLU A 234 -22.13 -32.76 -38.64
N GLU A 235 -22.26 -33.20 -37.37
CA GLU A 235 -23.42 -32.89 -36.52
C GLU A 235 -23.63 -31.37 -36.37
N MET A 236 -22.57 -30.59 -36.16
CA MET A 236 -22.67 -29.12 -36.08
C MET A 236 -23.17 -28.52 -37.39
N ARG A 237 -22.67 -28.95 -38.55
CA ARG A 237 -23.19 -28.48 -39.84
C ARG A 237 -24.67 -28.78 -40.03
N GLU A 238 -25.12 -29.96 -39.60
CA GLU A 238 -26.54 -30.30 -39.65
C GLU A 238 -27.38 -29.38 -38.76
N LEU A 239 -26.91 -29.10 -37.54
CA LEU A 239 -27.59 -28.20 -36.61
C LEU A 239 -27.63 -26.76 -37.14
N ASP A 240 -26.52 -26.26 -37.70
CA ASP A 240 -26.46 -24.94 -38.33
C ASP A 240 -27.43 -24.84 -39.50
N GLY A 241 -27.55 -25.90 -40.32
CA GLY A 241 -28.55 -25.99 -41.39
C GLY A 241 -29.98 -25.92 -40.87
N ARG A 242 -30.28 -26.60 -39.75
CA ARG A 242 -31.60 -26.54 -39.10
C ARG A 242 -31.87 -25.16 -38.50
N LEU A 243 -30.88 -24.54 -37.87
CA LEU A 243 -30.99 -23.18 -37.33
C LEU A 243 -31.26 -22.18 -38.44
N ALA A 244 -30.54 -22.25 -39.56
CA ALA A 244 -30.79 -21.41 -40.72
C ALA A 244 -32.22 -21.60 -41.28
N ALA A 245 -32.75 -22.82 -41.27
CA ALA A 245 -34.14 -23.08 -41.64
C ALA A 245 -35.13 -22.45 -40.67
N TYR A 246 -34.91 -22.56 -39.36
CA TYR A 246 -35.75 -21.91 -38.34
C TYR A 246 -35.69 -20.39 -38.41
N GLU A 247 -34.49 -19.82 -38.59
CA GLU A 247 -34.30 -18.39 -38.81
C GLU A 247 -34.99 -17.93 -40.10
N GLY A 248 -35.01 -18.76 -41.14
CA GLY A 248 -35.79 -18.52 -42.36
C GLY A 248 -37.29 -18.43 -42.09
N VAL A 249 -37.84 -19.37 -41.30
CA VAL A 249 -39.25 -19.36 -40.90
C VAL A 249 -39.58 -18.16 -40.01
N LEU A 250 -38.72 -17.85 -39.04
CA LEU A 250 -38.85 -16.66 -38.20
C LEU A 250 -38.80 -15.38 -39.04
N GLY A 251 -37.89 -15.30 -40.01
CA GLY A 251 -37.79 -14.17 -40.93
C GLY A 251 -39.02 -13.98 -41.82
N LEU A 252 -39.77 -15.06 -42.12
CA LEU A 252 -41.07 -14.98 -42.79
C LEU A 252 -42.16 -14.41 -41.87
N VAL A 253 -42.14 -14.77 -40.59
CA VAL A 253 -43.08 -14.26 -39.57
C VAL A 253 -42.82 -12.77 -39.27
N ASP A 254 -41.54 -12.40 -39.15
CA ASP A 254 -41.11 -11.05 -38.80
C ASP A 254 -41.04 -10.10 -40.00
N GLY A 255 -41.09 -10.62 -41.24
CA GLY A 255 -41.15 -9.80 -42.46
C GLY A 255 -39.84 -9.07 -42.73
N ARG A 256 -38.82 -9.81 -43.15
CA ARG A 256 -37.41 -9.36 -43.31
C ARG A 256 -37.15 -8.19 -44.29
N ALA A 257 -38.13 -7.70 -45.04
CA ALA A 257 -37.91 -6.66 -46.06
C ALA A 257 -38.58 -5.29 -45.78
N ASP A 258 -39.77 -5.25 -45.16
CA ASP A 258 -40.55 -4.00 -45.05
C ASP A 258 -40.89 -3.58 -43.60
N GLY A 259 -40.29 -4.24 -42.60
CA GLY A 259 -40.48 -3.89 -41.18
C GLY A 259 -41.93 -4.02 -40.66
N ARG A 260 -42.81 -4.66 -41.44
CA ARG A 260 -44.21 -4.93 -41.10
C ARG A 260 -44.47 -6.44 -41.23
N GLY A 261 -43.89 -7.20 -40.31
CA GLY A 261 -44.21 -8.62 -40.13
C GLY A 261 -45.70 -8.85 -39.91
N ALA A 262 -46.20 -10.00 -40.35
CA ALA A 262 -47.63 -10.34 -40.21
C ALA A 262 -48.08 -10.29 -38.74
N TYR A 263 -47.20 -10.68 -37.81
CA TYR A 263 -47.45 -10.56 -36.37
C TYR A 263 -47.57 -9.10 -35.92
N ALA A 264 -46.67 -8.21 -36.38
CA ALA A 264 -46.75 -6.79 -36.08
C ALA A 264 -48.06 -6.16 -36.58
N ARG A 265 -48.58 -6.64 -37.72
CA ARG A 265 -49.88 -6.22 -38.25
C ARG A 265 -51.05 -6.70 -37.39
N VAL A 266 -51.03 -7.95 -36.94
CA VAL A 266 -52.05 -8.46 -36.00
C VAL A 266 -52.04 -7.67 -34.69
N VAL A 267 -50.85 -7.36 -34.16
CA VAL A 267 -50.71 -6.55 -32.95
C VAL A 267 -51.20 -5.11 -33.18
N SER A 268 -50.89 -4.50 -34.33
CA SER A 268 -51.39 -3.16 -34.66
C SER A 268 -52.90 -3.12 -34.83
N ASP A 269 -53.48 -4.13 -35.49
CA ASP A 269 -54.92 -4.23 -35.71
C ASP A 269 -55.65 -4.47 -34.38
N MET A 270 -55.11 -5.33 -33.50
CA MET A 270 -55.64 -5.53 -32.16
C MET A 270 -55.56 -4.24 -31.31
N ALA A 271 -54.43 -3.52 -31.37
CA ALA A 271 -54.29 -2.25 -30.68
C ALA A 271 -55.29 -1.19 -31.19
N ARG A 272 -55.55 -1.19 -32.50
CA ARG A 272 -56.57 -0.32 -33.12
C ARG A 272 -57.98 -0.67 -32.64
N VAL A 273 -58.36 -1.95 -32.68
CA VAL A 273 -59.68 -2.42 -32.20
C VAL A 273 -59.87 -2.08 -30.72
N LYS A 274 -58.83 -2.19 -29.89
CA LYS A 274 -58.91 -1.77 -28.47
C LYS A 274 -59.18 -0.27 -28.31
N ARG A 275 -58.54 0.59 -29.12
CA ARG A 275 -58.82 2.03 -29.07
C ARG A 275 -60.25 2.35 -29.53
N GLU A 276 -60.68 1.76 -30.64
CA GLU A 276 -62.03 1.97 -31.17
C GLU A 276 -63.11 1.46 -30.18
N THR A 277 -62.86 0.33 -29.50
CA THR A 277 -63.78 -0.19 -28.46
C THR A 277 -63.77 0.65 -27.18
N GLU A 278 -62.63 1.21 -26.77
CA GLU A 278 -62.57 2.17 -25.66
C GLU A 278 -63.26 3.49 -26.00
N GLU A 279 -63.09 4.00 -27.22
CA GLU A 279 -63.77 5.20 -27.70
C GLU A 279 -65.29 4.98 -27.76
N CYS A 280 -65.74 3.88 -28.33
CA CYS A 280 -67.15 3.48 -28.31
C CYS A 280 -67.68 3.35 -26.88
N ARG A 281 -66.92 2.75 -25.97
CA ARG A 281 -67.29 2.68 -24.54
C ARG A 281 -67.43 4.08 -23.93
N ARG A 282 -66.50 5.01 -24.21
CA ARG A 282 -66.58 6.40 -23.72
C ARG A 282 -67.79 7.13 -24.30
N GLU A 283 -68.15 6.88 -25.55
CA GLU A 283 -69.34 7.45 -26.19
C GLU A 283 -70.63 6.89 -25.59
N LEU A 284 -70.71 5.58 -25.33
CA LEU A 284 -71.85 4.96 -24.65
C LEU A 284 -72.07 5.54 -23.24
N ILE A 285 -70.99 5.83 -22.50
CA ILE A 285 -71.05 6.52 -21.21
C ILE A 285 -71.58 7.95 -21.40
N ARG A 286 -71.09 8.71 -22.40
CA ARG A 286 -71.58 10.07 -22.68
C ARG A 286 -73.05 10.12 -23.05
N LEU A 287 -73.54 9.11 -23.75
CA LEU A 287 -74.94 9.01 -24.16
C LEU A 287 -75.86 8.54 -23.00
N GLY A 288 -75.29 8.07 -21.88
CA GLY A 288 -76.05 7.52 -20.75
C GLY A 288 -76.57 6.11 -20.99
N TRP A 289 -76.01 5.37 -21.96
CA TRP A 289 -76.44 4.02 -22.32
C TRP A 289 -75.73 2.93 -21.52
N THR A 290 -74.60 3.27 -20.91
CA THR A 290 -73.86 2.40 -20.00
C THR A 290 -73.58 3.17 -18.72
N GLU A 291 -74.05 2.66 -17.59
CA GLU A 291 -73.71 3.19 -16.27
C GLU A 291 -72.21 2.95 -16.03
N GLY A 292 -71.49 4.04 -15.74
CA GLY A 292 -70.05 4.03 -15.44
C GLY A 292 -69.77 3.47 -14.06
#